data_AF-A0A7V9Q1N6-F1
#
_entry.id   AF-A0A7V9Q1N6-F1
#
_cell.length_a   1.000
_cell.length_b   1.000
_cell.length_c   1.000
_cell.angle_alpha   90.00
_cell.angle_beta   90.00
_cell.angle_gamma   90.00
#
_symmetry.space_group_name_H-M   'P 1'
#
loop_
_entity.id
_entity.type
_entity.pdbx_description
1 polymer ?
#
loop_
_entity_poly.entity_id
_entity_poly.type
_entity_poly.pdbx_seq_one_letter_code
_entity_poly.pdbx_strand_id
1 'polypeptide(L)' 'MVETRSIRADYAAMSCDVCGRTLLRGEHADAFLAGGVRRQVCELCIPRAQHEGWIREAGMDELGAGGARHEGRGRSWRER' A
#
# COMPACT_ATOMS: atom_id res chain seq x y z
N MET A 1 28.52 -23.84 19.49
CA MET A 1 27.50 -24.20 18.48
C MET A 1 26.71 -22.93 18.21
N VAL A 2 26.54 -22.53 16.95
CA VAL A 2 25.79 -21.32 16.61
C VAL A 2 24.38 -21.73 16.19
N GLU A 3 23.38 -21.24 16.91
CA GLU A 3 21.97 -21.47 16.57
C GLU A 3 21.48 -20.32 15.70
N THR A 4 21.09 -20.64 14.46
CA THR A 4 20.60 -19.65 13.50
C THR A 4 19.12 -19.40 13.71
N ARG A 5 18.78 -18.16 14.07
CA ARG A 5 17.39 -17.71 14.15
C ARG A 5 16.77 -17.68 12.75
N SER A 6 15.68 -18.41 12.56
CA SER A 6 14.93 -18.40 11.31
C SER A 6 14.14 -17.10 11.17
N ILE A 7 14.36 -16.35 10.09
CA ILE A 7 13.53 -15.19 9.73
C ILE A 7 12.41 -15.69 8.80
N ARG A 8 11.16 -15.47 9.19
CA ARG A 8 9.99 -15.68 8.32
C ARG A 8 9.44 -14.32 7.91
N ALA A 9 9.18 -14.17 6.62
CA ALA A 9 8.44 -13.02 6.10
C ALA A 9 6.95 -13.29 6.28
N ASP A 10 6.35 -12.65 7.27
CA ASP A 10 4.90 -12.65 7.45
C ASP A 10 4.33 -11.50 6.60
N TYR A 11 3.77 -11.83 5.45
CA TYR A 11 3.05 -10.88 4.61
C TYR A 11 1.84 -11.58 3.99
N ALA A 12 0.65 -11.05 4.24
CA ALA A 12 -0.57 -11.52 3.61
C ALA A 12 -0.59 -11.11 2.14
N ALA A 13 -0.55 -12.09 1.25
CA ALA A 13 -0.75 -11.85 -0.18
C ALA A 13 -2.16 -11.29 -0.42
N MET A 14 -2.26 -10.12 -1.04
CA MET A 14 -3.53 -9.53 -1.47
C MET A 14 -3.68 -9.74 -2.98
N SER A 15 -4.90 -9.93 -3.47
CA SER A 15 -5.19 -10.13 -4.90
C SER A 15 -6.14 -9.06 -5.42
N CYS A 16 -5.93 -8.61 -6.65
CA CYS A 16 -6.83 -7.69 -7.33
C CYS A 16 -8.12 -8.41 -7.72
N ASP A 17 -9.27 -7.94 -7.26
CA ASP A 17 -10.58 -8.53 -7.55
C ASP A 17 -11.00 -8.40 -9.02
N VAL A 18 -10.33 -7.53 -9.79
CA VAL A 18 -10.65 -7.27 -11.20
C VAL A 18 -9.84 -8.16 -12.17
N CYS A 19 -8.54 -8.34 -11.90
CA CYS A 19 -7.64 -9.11 -12.78
C CYS A 19 -7.08 -10.39 -12.15
N GLY A 20 -7.32 -10.62 -10.86
CA GLY A 20 -6.87 -11.81 -10.13
C GLY A 20 -5.37 -11.84 -9.79
N ARG A 21 -4.59 -10.82 -10.18
CA ARG A 21 -3.15 -10.77 -9.89
C ARG A 21 -2.89 -10.57 -8.40
N THR A 22 -1.87 -11.23 -7.88
CA THR A 22 -1.36 -10.98 -6.52
C THR A 22 -0.61 -9.64 -6.49
N LEU A 23 -1.07 -8.71 -5.67
CA LEU A 23 -0.39 -7.46 -5.37
C LEU A 23 0.84 -7.77 -4.49
N LEU A 24 2.01 -7.35 -4.96
CA LEU A 24 3.24 -7.45 -4.19
C LEU A 24 3.30 -6.35 -3.12
N ARG A 25 4.23 -6.51 -2.16
CA ARG A 25 4.53 -5.47 -1.18
C ARG A 25 5.00 -4.20 -1.91
N GLY A 26 4.26 -3.11 -1.73
CA GLY A 26 4.54 -1.81 -2.35
C GLY A 26 3.79 -1.54 -3.65
N GLU A 27 2.99 -2.49 -4.14
CA GLU A 27 2.01 -2.20 -5.20
C GLU A 27 0.81 -1.46 -4.61
N HIS A 28 0.35 -0.40 -5.28
CA HIS A 28 -0.78 0.39 -4.81
C HIS A 28 -2.11 -0.32 -5.12
N ALA A 29 -2.84 -0.65 -4.06
CA ALA A 29 -4.22 -1.17 -4.13
C ALA A 29 -5.18 -0.08 -3.65
N ASP A 30 -6.28 0.10 -4.38
CA ASP A 30 -7.38 0.97 -4.00
C ASP A 30 -8.58 0.14 -3.54
N ALA A 31 -9.22 0.56 -2.46
CA ALA A 31 -10.42 -0.08 -1.94
C ALA A 31 -11.67 0.43 -2.67
N PHE A 32 -12.47 -0.50 -3.16
CA PHE A 32 -13.75 -0.25 -3.82
C PHE A 32 -14.87 -1.05 -3.15
N LEU A 33 -16.08 -0.48 -3.14
CA LEU A 33 -17.30 -1.16 -2.77
C LEU A 33 -18.06 -1.62 -4.02
N ALA A 34 -18.27 -2.93 -4.11
CA ALA A 34 -19.08 -3.57 -5.14
C ALA A 34 -20.17 -4.40 -4.48
N GLY A 35 -21.43 -4.01 -4.65
CA GLY A 35 -22.58 -4.72 -4.05
C GLY A 35 -22.51 -4.82 -2.52
N GLY A 36 -21.92 -3.80 -1.86
CA GLY A 36 -21.74 -3.77 -0.40
C GLY A 36 -20.54 -4.58 0.12
N VAL A 37 -19.73 -5.17 -0.78
CA VAL A 37 -18.51 -5.89 -0.42
C VAL A 37 -17.30 -5.05 -0.80
N ARG A 38 -16.35 -4.90 0.14
CA ARG A 38 -15.05 -4.26 -0.13
C ARG A 38 -14.19 -5.15 -1.02
N ARG A 39 -13.57 -4.56 -2.03
CA ARG A 39 -12.75 -5.21 -3.05
C ARG A 39 -11.45 -4.43 -3.22
N GLN A 40 -10.35 -5.14 -3.42
CA GLN A 40 -9.04 -4.54 -3.64
C GLN A 40 -8.77 -4.48 -5.13
N VAL A 41 -8.40 -3.32 -5.65
CA VAL A 41 -8.20 -3.10 -7.08
C VAL A 41 -6.82 -2.48 -7.31
N CYS A 42 -5.99 -3.11 -8.13
CA CYS A 42 -4.69 -2.54 -8.51
C CYS A 42 -4.86 -1.25 -9.32
N GLU A 43 -3.85 -0.39 -9.32
CA GLU A 43 -3.85 0.90 -10.03
C GLU A 43 -4.29 0.82 -11.51
N LEU A 44 -3.93 -0.29 -12.18
CA LEU A 44 -4.25 -0.50 -13.59
C LEU A 44 -5.72 -0.85 -13.84
N CYS A 45 -6.41 -1.37 -12.82
CA CYS A 45 -7.79 -1.82 -12.91
C CYS A 45 -8.81 -0.80 -12.37
N ILE A 46 -8.34 0.33 -11.83
CA ILE A 46 -9.15 1.47 -11.41
C ILE A 46 -10.18 1.89 -12.47
N PRO A 47 -9.80 2.17 -13.75
CA PRO A 47 -10.77 2.59 -14.75
C PRO A 47 -11.82 1.51 -15.04
N ARG A 48 -11.45 0.22 -14.90
CA ARG A 48 -12.40 -0.89 -15.10
C ARG A 48 -13.41 -0.96 -13.95
N ALA A 49 -12.95 -0.88 -12.70
CA ALA A 49 -13.83 -0.87 -11.53
C ALA A 49 -14.81 0.32 -11.56
N GLN A 50 -14.35 1.50 -11.97
CA GLN A 50 -15.20 2.68 -12.15
C GLN A 50 -16.26 2.46 -13.25
N HIS A 51 -15.88 1.82 -14.36
CA HIS A 51 -16.81 1.50 -15.45
C HIS A 51 -17.84 0.44 -15.05
N GLU A 52 -17.51 -0.47 -14.13
CA GLU A 52 -18.46 -1.41 -13.51
C GLU A 52 -19.37 -0.75 -12.47
N GLY A 53 -19.20 0.55 -12.21
CA GLY A 53 -20.00 1.31 -11.25
C GLY A 53 -19.63 1.04 -9.79
N TRP A 54 -18.42 0.52 -9.53
CA TRP A 54 -17.95 0.33 -8.16
C TRP A 54 -17.66 1.68 -7.51
N ILE A 55 -17.91 1.78 -6.21
CA ILE A 55 -17.73 3.02 -5.46
C ILE A 55 -16.35 2.99 -4.80
N ARG A 56 -15.46 3.89 -5.21
CA ARG A 56 -14.15 4.03 -4.57
C ARG A 56 -14.30 4.54 -3.12
N GLU A 57 -13.72 3.85 -2.15
CA GLU A 57 -13.73 4.24 -0.73
C GLU A 57 -12.67 5.32 -0.44
N ALA A 58 -12.64 6.39 -1.24
CA ALA A 58 -11.57 7.37 -1.29
C ALA A 58 -11.09 7.85 0.10
N GLY A 59 -9.79 7.66 0.39
CA GLY A 59 -9.05 8.50 1.33
C GLY A 59 -8.42 7.86 2.57
N MET A 60 -8.42 6.54 2.76
CA MET A 60 -7.81 5.92 3.95
C MET A 60 -6.40 5.30 3.74
N ASP A 61 -5.73 5.50 2.59
CA ASP A 61 -4.36 4.97 2.40
C ASP A 61 -3.26 6.04 2.51
N GLU A 62 -3.59 7.32 2.57
CA GLU A 62 -2.59 8.38 2.79
C GLU A 62 -2.07 8.44 4.24
N LEU A 63 -2.54 7.55 5.13
CA LEU A 63 -2.10 7.46 6.53
C LEU A 63 -1.16 6.28 6.84
N GLY A 64 -0.87 5.40 5.86
CA GLY A 64 -0.07 4.17 6.10
C GLY A 64 1.35 4.18 5.53
N ALA A 65 1.61 4.92 4.46
CA ALA A 65 2.92 4.95 3.81
C ALA A 65 3.79 6.09 4.36
N GLY A 66 4.42 5.83 5.50
CA GLY A 66 5.68 6.42 5.95
C GLY A 66 5.95 7.87 5.54
N GLY A 67 5.57 8.81 6.41
CA GLY A 67 5.98 10.20 6.31
C GLY A 67 7.49 10.33 6.09
N ALA A 68 7.88 10.58 4.85
CA ALA A 68 9.09 11.27 4.50
C ALA A 68 9.01 12.69 5.08
N ARG A 69 9.40 12.83 6.36
CA ARG A 69 9.69 14.13 6.97
C ARG A 69 11.09 14.07 7.60
N HIS A 70 12.09 13.86 6.76
CA HIS A 70 13.45 14.31 7.08
C HIS A 70 13.62 15.75 6.59
N GLU A 71 12.84 16.65 7.17
CA GLU A 71 13.04 18.09 7.05
C GLU A 71 13.40 18.64 8.43
N GLY A 72 14.66 19.03 8.57
CA GLY A 72 15.08 20.04 9.53
C GLY A 72 15.60 19.57 10.89
N ARG A 73 16.92 19.33 11.01
CA ARG A 73 17.63 19.74 12.23
C ARG A 73 19.05 20.20 11.92
N GLY A 74 19.16 21.50 11.66
CA GLY A 74 20.42 22.19 11.41
C GLY A 74 21.47 22.00 12.49
N ARG A 75 22.72 22.09 12.06
CA ARG A 75 23.86 22.50 12.89
C ARG A 75 24.70 23.39 11.98
N SER A 76 24.46 24.69 12.04
CA SER A 76 25.53 25.65 11.82
C SER A 76 26.55 25.38 12.93
N TRP A 77 27.62 24.65 12.62
CA TRP A 77 28.81 24.70 13.44
C TRP A 77 29.78 25.67 12.79
N ARG A 78 29.94 26.76 13.51
CA ARG A 78 30.79 27.92 13.31
C ARG A 78 32.25 27.46 13.51
N GLU A 79 33.22 28.34 13.25
CA GLU A 79 34.65 28.21 13.67
C GLU A 79 35.52 27.34 12.75
N ARG A 80 36.73 27.73 12.34
CA ARG A 80 37.59 28.92 12.48
C ARG A 80 38.72 28.76 11.48
#